data_AF-A0A7S2KJS9-F1
#
_entry.id   AF-A0A7S2KJS9-F1
#
_cell.length_a   1.000
_cell.length_b   1.000
_cell.length_c   1.000
_cell.angle_alpha   90.00
_cell.angle_beta   90.00
_cell.angle_gamma   90.00
#
_symmetry.space_group_name_H-M   'P 1'
#
loop_
_entity.id
_entity.type
_entity.pdbx_description
1 polymer ?
#
loop_
_entity_poly.entity_id
_entity_poly.type
_entity_poly.pdbx_seq_one_letter_code
_entity_poly.pdbx_strand_id
1 'polypeptide(L)'
;MVVIYRHIISSRGTQVFHDVHYARIATEMLVFGKYIYIYIYILTKNKHLCGDPSIVDIVEDLCASTGDNVTVNYYHRKTDLSLSPPLKNFTKLRRGDAVIAFSRKRIIKLKRLIEEKTDWKCAVVYGALPPETRKKQALLFNDPSSGYDILIASDAIGMGLNLNIGRVIFSAVEKFDGEAFRSLTTSEVKQIGGRAGRYGTEFSEGYVTAMDKNDVKHLKALWKNDITPIKKACVQPPNFLITTVSNLRPDKSLSKILQFFKDHVVLSESYFLTEMDSRIHIAESLEEVPDLSWSDQLYFQAAPIFTRDPEVMEAARHFARGCPKNLVELPREMISCAKKGPPRNDEDLLKLERLYKLLEIYVWLSQKIGEEVFVDVELARDMMENISELISQGLALLSKSTKARMKAGEKRRKRQQQKQQQIHQNGDGKAKGNKYTNKQRGSKNRFRK
;
A
#
# COMPACT_ATOMS: atom_id res chain seq x y z
N MET A 1 24.12 -4.88 9.03
CA MET A 1 24.59 -3.90 8.03
C MET A 1 25.77 -4.54 7.33
N VAL A 2 25.68 -4.74 6.03
CA VAL A 2 26.76 -5.31 5.22
C VAL A 2 27.51 -4.13 4.58
N VAL A 3 28.84 -4.09 4.74
CA VAL A 3 29.72 -3.09 4.14
C VAL A 3 30.47 -3.75 3.00
N ILE A 4 30.41 -3.19 1.79
CA ILE A 4 31.09 -3.73 0.61
C ILE A 4 32.23 -2.76 0.23
N TYR A 5 33.44 -3.30 0.13
CA TYR A 5 34.65 -2.59 -0.26
C TYR A 5 35.08 -2.97 -1.68
N ARG A 6 35.48 -1.99 -2.49
CA ARG A 6 36.18 -2.24 -3.76
C ARG A 6 37.60 -1.71 -3.69
N HIS A 7 38.60 -2.59 -3.85
CA HIS A 7 39.99 -2.17 -4.04
C HIS A 7 40.22 -1.82 -5.51
N ILE A 8 40.41 -0.53 -5.82
CA ILE A 8 40.90 -0.12 -7.14
C ILE A 8 42.43 -0.27 -7.12
N ILE A 9 42.95 -1.38 -7.64
CA ILE A 9 44.38 -1.50 -7.94
C ILE A 9 44.66 -0.67 -9.19
N SER A 10 45.18 0.54 -8.99
CA SER A 10 45.77 1.35 -10.06
C SER A 10 47.23 0.91 -10.23
N SER A 11 47.49 0.06 -11.23
CA SER A 11 48.84 -0.15 -11.76
C SER A 11 48.96 0.55 -13.11
N ARG A 12 49.89 1.50 -13.19
CA ARG A 12 50.21 2.36 -14.33
C ARG A 12 50.57 1.57 -15.60
N GLY A 13 50.25 2.14 -16.78
CA GLY A 13 51.04 1.92 -18.00
C GLY A 13 50.26 1.69 -19.31
N THR A 14 49.94 2.80 -19.99
CA THR A 14 49.90 2.96 -21.46
C THR A 14 48.89 2.20 -22.34
N GLN A 15 48.39 2.97 -23.32
CA GLN A 15 47.73 2.65 -24.59
C GLN A 15 46.20 2.63 -24.66
N VAL A 16 45.75 3.60 -25.46
CA VAL A 16 44.45 3.78 -26.09
C VAL A 16 44.01 2.48 -26.75
N PHE A 17 42.90 1.93 -26.29
CA PHE A 17 42.04 1.06 -27.11
C PHE A 17 40.64 1.66 -27.14
N HIS A 18 40.33 2.29 -28.27
CA HIS A 18 38.98 2.33 -28.80
C HIS A 18 38.60 0.88 -29.11
N ASP A 19 37.65 0.32 -28.37
CA ASP A 19 36.57 -0.53 -28.87
C ASP A 19 35.87 -1.25 -27.72
N VAL A 20 34.54 -1.33 -27.88
CA VAL A 20 33.56 -2.29 -27.37
C VAL A 20 34.02 -3.28 -26.29
N HIS A 21 33.20 -3.41 -25.24
CA HIS A 21 33.29 -4.34 -24.10
C HIS A 21 34.08 -3.84 -22.89
N TYR A 22 33.38 -3.27 -21.91
CA TYR A 22 33.49 -3.61 -20.48
C TYR A 22 32.45 -2.75 -19.75
N ALA A 23 31.21 -3.23 -19.67
CA ALA A 23 30.23 -2.72 -18.73
C ALA A 23 30.79 -2.99 -17.33
N ARG A 24 31.47 -2.00 -16.75
CA ARG A 24 32.02 -2.06 -15.39
C ARG A 24 30.84 -2.02 -14.41
N ILE A 25 30.47 -3.22 -13.97
CA ILE A 25 29.35 -3.58 -13.09
C ILE A 25 29.46 -2.78 -11.77
N ALA A 26 28.40 -2.03 -11.45
CA ALA A 26 28.22 -1.29 -10.21
C ALA A 26 26.98 -1.86 -9.45
N THR A 27 26.53 -1.33 -8.30
CA THR A 27 25.45 -1.97 -7.52
C THR A 27 24.69 -0.96 -6.66
N GLU A 28 23.37 -0.98 -6.76
CA GLU A 28 22.41 -0.32 -5.90
C GLU A 28 21.31 -1.35 -5.65
N MET A 29 21.23 -1.85 -4.41
CA MET A 29 20.22 -2.83 -4.01
C MET A 29 19.04 -2.08 -3.40
N LEU A 30 17.94 -1.92 -4.14
CA LEU A 30 16.69 -1.43 -3.59
C LEU A 30 15.83 -2.62 -3.20
N VAL A 31 15.68 -2.83 -1.89
CA VAL A 31 14.71 -3.81 -1.36
C VAL A 31 13.32 -3.17 -1.39
N PHE A 32 12.54 -3.46 -2.42
CA PHE A 32 11.11 -3.10 -2.48
C PHE A 32 10.28 -4.36 -2.23
N GLY A 33 9.67 -4.45 -1.04
CA GLY A 33 8.82 -5.58 -0.68
C GLY A 33 9.60 -6.91 -0.57
N LYS A 34 9.24 -7.90 -1.38
CA LYS A 34 9.86 -9.24 -1.40
C LYS A 34 11.14 -9.33 -2.24
N TYR A 35 11.51 -8.26 -2.95
CA TYR A 35 12.50 -8.34 -4.02
C TYR A 35 13.68 -7.41 -3.77
N ILE A 36 14.89 -7.95 -3.94
CA ILE A 36 16.12 -7.17 -4.07
C ILE A 36 16.21 -6.77 -5.54
N TYR A 37 15.94 -5.51 -5.84
CA TYR A 37 16.24 -4.94 -7.16
C TYR A 37 17.71 -4.54 -7.17
N ILE A 38 18.51 -5.20 -7.99
CA ILE A 38 19.91 -4.82 -8.17
C ILE A 38 20.00 -3.90 -9.38
N TYR A 39 20.08 -2.60 -9.13
CA TYR A 39 20.46 -1.63 -10.14
C TYR A 39 21.98 -1.56 -10.17
N ILE A 40 22.58 -2.17 -11.18
CA ILE A 40 24.01 -2.41 -11.26
C ILE A 40 24.84 -1.13 -11.60
N TYR A 41 24.48 0.07 -11.10
CA TYR A 41 24.90 1.34 -11.75
C TYR A 41 25.49 2.45 -10.87
N ILE A 42 25.68 2.28 -9.55
CA ILE A 42 26.32 3.33 -8.71
C ILE A 42 27.86 3.21 -8.61
N LEU A 43 28.55 4.23 -9.13
CA LEU A 43 30.01 4.40 -9.05
C LEU A 43 30.42 5.03 -7.70
N THR A 44 30.59 4.21 -6.66
CA THR A 44 31.19 4.65 -5.38
C THR A 44 32.34 3.75 -4.96
N LYS A 45 33.30 4.31 -4.22
CA LYS A 45 34.44 3.55 -3.66
C LYS A 45 33.99 2.55 -2.59
N ASN A 46 33.01 2.96 -1.77
CA ASN A 46 32.44 2.16 -0.70
C ASN A 46 30.91 2.10 -0.88
N LYS A 47 30.32 0.92 -0.67
CA LYS A 47 28.86 0.73 -0.69
C LYS A 47 28.43 0.17 0.67
N HIS A 48 27.47 0.84 1.31
CA HIS A 48 26.91 0.40 2.58
C HIS A 48 25.49 -0.12 2.35
N LEU A 49 25.26 -1.39 2.66
CA LEU A 49 23.97 -2.04 2.54
C LEU A 49 23.36 -2.30 3.92
N CYS A 50 22.13 -1.85 4.11
CA CYS A 50 21.37 -2.05 5.35
C CYS A 50 20.21 -3.00 5.08
N GLY A 51 20.24 -4.17 5.72
CA GLY A 51 19.20 -5.19 5.61
C GLY A 51 19.23 -6.15 6.80
N ASP A 52 18.28 -7.07 6.84
CA ASP A 52 18.27 -8.16 7.81
C ASP A 52 19.24 -9.29 7.36
N PRO A 53 19.58 -10.25 8.23
CA PRO A 53 20.57 -11.29 7.91
C PRO A 53 20.24 -12.16 6.69
N SER A 54 18.98 -12.20 6.23
CA SER A 54 18.59 -13.04 5.09
C SER A 54 19.25 -12.66 3.76
N ILE A 55 19.81 -11.46 3.63
CA ILE A 55 20.45 -11.00 2.39
C ILE A 55 21.95 -11.29 2.31
N VAL A 56 22.58 -11.78 3.40
CA VAL A 56 24.05 -11.87 3.46
C VAL A 56 24.58 -12.80 2.38
N ASP A 57 24.10 -14.04 2.33
CA ASP A 57 24.57 -15.07 1.40
C ASP A 57 24.50 -14.61 -0.06
N ILE A 58 23.33 -14.09 -0.49
CA ILE A 58 23.15 -13.61 -1.86
C ILE A 58 24.03 -12.40 -2.17
N VAL A 59 24.28 -11.51 -1.22
CA VAL A 59 25.18 -10.36 -1.43
C VAL A 59 26.62 -10.82 -1.61
N GLU A 60 27.07 -11.78 -0.80
CA GLU A 60 28.42 -12.36 -0.92
C GLU A 60 28.59 -13.06 -2.27
N ASP A 61 27.62 -13.87 -2.70
CA ASP A 61 27.63 -14.54 -4.01
C ASP A 61 27.71 -13.53 -5.16
N LEU A 62 26.92 -12.46 -5.09
CA LEU A 62 26.91 -11.42 -6.12
C LEU A 62 28.23 -10.65 -6.17
N CYS A 63 28.79 -10.29 -5.02
CA CYS A 63 30.08 -9.59 -4.94
C CYS A 63 31.25 -10.47 -5.37
N ALA A 64 31.20 -11.78 -5.12
CA ALA A 64 32.17 -12.72 -5.63
C ALA A 64 32.23 -12.70 -7.17
N SER A 65 31.08 -12.59 -7.84
CA SER A 65 31.01 -12.47 -9.30
C SER A 65 31.57 -11.16 -9.86
N THR A 66 31.63 -10.10 -9.05
CA THR A 66 32.15 -8.78 -9.45
C THR A 66 33.58 -8.52 -8.99
N GLY A 67 34.14 -9.40 -8.17
CA GLY A 67 35.45 -9.21 -7.51
C GLY A 67 35.43 -8.14 -6.42
N ASP A 68 34.25 -7.82 -5.87
CA ASP A 68 34.11 -6.89 -4.75
C ASP A 68 34.31 -7.63 -3.41
N ASN A 69 34.93 -6.97 -2.43
CA ASN A 69 35.11 -7.54 -1.09
C ASN A 69 33.91 -7.19 -0.21
N VAL A 70 33.44 -8.15 0.60
CA VAL A 70 32.32 -7.95 1.52
C VAL A 70 32.78 -8.04 2.97
N THR A 71 32.28 -7.14 3.81
CA THR A 71 32.49 -7.11 5.26
C THR A 71 31.15 -7.01 5.95
N VAL A 72 30.77 -8.05 6.69
CA VAL A 72 29.46 -8.11 7.34
C VAL A 72 29.54 -7.61 8.78
N ASN A 73 28.78 -6.58 9.12
CA ASN A 73 28.66 -6.07 10.48
C ASN A 73 27.28 -6.39 11.06
N TYR A 74 27.23 -7.21 12.11
CA TYR A 74 26.00 -7.58 12.81
C TYR A 74 25.66 -6.56 13.91
N TYR A 75 24.37 -6.21 14.01
CA TYR A 75 23.86 -5.27 15.00
C TYR A 75 22.70 -5.90 15.74
N HIS A 76 22.70 -5.76 17.06
CA HIS A 76 21.59 -6.18 17.90
C HIS A 76 20.57 -5.05 18.08
N ARG A 77 19.36 -5.45 18.46
CA ARG A 77 18.31 -4.52 18.81
C ARG A 77 18.75 -3.71 20.04
N LYS A 78 18.51 -2.39 20.02
CA LYS A 78 18.92 -1.46 21.10
C LYS A 78 18.01 -1.47 22.33
N THR A 79 16.85 -2.11 22.23
CA THR A 79 15.77 -2.11 23.22
C THR A 79 15.06 -3.45 23.17
N ASP A 80 14.49 -3.89 24.29
CA ASP A 80 13.85 -5.20 24.35
C ASP A 80 12.53 -5.27 23.58
N LEU A 81 12.20 -6.47 23.11
CA LEU A 81 10.97 -6.75 22.37
C LEU A 81 10.41 -8.11 22.76
N SER A 82 9.24 -8.11 23.39
CA SER A 82 8.66 -9.30 24.00
C SER A 82 7.25 -9.60 23.50
N LEU A 83 6.87 -10.88 23.45
CA LEU A 83 5.50 -11.28 23.21
C LEU A 83 4.65 -11.08 24.47
N SER A 84 3.47 -10.48 24.35
CA SER A 84 2.53 -10.33 25.46
C SER A 84 1.30 -11.25 25.32
N PRO A 85 0.52 -11.48 26.41
CA PRO A 85 -0.75 -12.20 26.32
C PRO A 85 -1.74 -11.56 25.33
N PRO A 86 -2.74 -12.31 24.85
CA PRO A 86 -3.73 -11.80 23.89
C PRO A 86 -4.53 -10.63 24.47
N LEU A 87 -4.84 -9.64 23.62
CA LEU A 87 -5.59 -8.46 24.02
C LEU A 87 -7.04 -8.81 24.43
N LYS A 88 -7.68 -9.74 23.70
CA LYS A 88 -9.08 -10.17 23.84
C LYS A 88 -10.14 -9.11 23.52
N ASN A 89 -9.99 -7.87 24.01
CA ASN A 89 -10.97 -6.81 23.81
C ASN A 89 -10.32 -5.42 23.67
N PHE A 90 -11.01 -4.52 22.95
CA PHE A 90 -10.49 -3.17 22.69
C PHE A 90 -10.49 -2.27 23.93
N THR A 91 -11.21 -2.60 24.99
CA THR A 91 -11.21 -1.84 26.26
C THR A 91 -9.87 -1.93 26.99
N LYS A 92 -9.01 -2.89 26.63
CA LYS A 92 -7.63 -3.04 27.14
C LYS A 92 -6.58 -2.33 26.30
N LEU A 93 -7.01 -1.58 25.28
CA LEU A 93 -6.12 -0.68 24.56
C LEU A 93 -5.58 0.37 25.51
N ARG A 94 -4.32 0.72 25.32
CA ARG A 94 -3.59 1.76 26.05
C ARG A 94 -2.84 2.65 25.07
N ARG A 95 -2.49 3.84 25.53
CA ARG A 95 -1.64 4.77 24.79
C ARG A 95 -0.39 4.09 24.24
N GLY A 96 -0.06 4.37 22.97
CA GLY A 96 1.07 3.76 22.26
C GLY A 96 0.78 2.40 21.65
N ASP A 97 -0.47 1.91 21.72
CA ASP A 97 -0.87 0.69 21.01
C ASP A 97 -1.07 0.96 19.51
N ALA A 98 -0.50 0.07 18.68
CA ALA A 98 -0.68 0.04 17.24
C ALA A 98 -1.43 -1.24 16.82
N VAL A 99 -2.65 -1.09 16.32
CA VAL A 99 -3.48 -2.20 15.83
C VAL A 99 -3.26 -2.40 14.33
N ILE A 100 -2.76 -3.58 13.95
CA ILE A 100 -2.35 -3.90 12.58
C ILE A 100 -3.44 -4.66 11.84
N ALA A 101 -3.82 -4.18 10.66
CA ALA A 101 -4.77 -4.82 9.77
C ALA A 101 -4.31 -4.73 8.30
N PHE A 102 -4.49 -5.81 7.55
CA PHE A 102 -3.99 -5.95 6.18
C PHE A 102 -5.02 -5.57 5.10
N SER A 103 -5.98 -4.73 5.44
CA SER A 103 -7.00 -4.24 4.50
C SER A 103 -7.46 -2.85 4.89
N ARG A 104 -7.52 -1.95 3.91
CA ARG A 104 -8.07 -0.59 4.06
C ARG A 104 -9.47 -0.62 4.67
N LYS A 105 -10.36 -1.47 4.15
CA LYS A 105 -11.73 -1.64 4.68
C LYS A 105 -11.72 -2.06 6.15
N ARG A 106 -10.80 -2.97 6.53
CA ARG A 106 -10.65 -3.43 7.92
C ARG A 106 -10.11 -2.33 8.83
N ILE A 107 -9.16 -1.52 8.36
CA ILE A 107 -8.61 -0.38 9.10
C ILE A 107 -9.70 0.65 9.43
N ILE A 108 -10.48 1.07 8.42
CA ILE A 108 -11.58 2.03 8.64
C ILE A 108 -12.65 1.44 9.58
N LYS A 109 -12.93 0.14 9.48
CA LYS A 109 -13.85 -0.56 10.40
C LYS A 109 -13.31 -0.60 11.83
N LEU A 110 -12.02 -0.90 12.03
CA LEU A 110 -11.39 -0.95 13.34
C LEU A 110 -11.37 0.43 14.00
N LYS A 111 -11.07 1.49 13.23
CA LYS A 111 -11.15 2.88 13.72
C LYS A 111 -12.51 3.20 14.30
N ARG A 112 -13.56 2.97 13.52
CA ARG A 112 -14.94 3.22 13.97
C ARG A 112 -15.25 2.42 15.23
N LEU A 113 -14.90 1.14 15.26
CA LEU A 113 -15.23 0.25 16.36
C LEU A 113 -14.48 0.61 17.65
N ILE A 114 -13.21 1.01 17.57
CA ILE A 114 -12.43 1.44 18.74
C ILE A 114 -12.96 2.76 19.29
N GLU A 115 -13.16 3.77 18.44
CA GLU A 115 -13.65 5.10 18.87
C GLU A 115 -15.14 5.11 19.30
N GLU A 116 -15.87 4.05 18.99
CA GLU A 116 -17.24 3.80 19.47
C GLU A 116 -17.24 3.10 20.83
N LYS A 117 -16.39 2.08 21.02
CA LYS A 117 -16.38 1.25 22.23
C LYS A 117 -15.48 1.80 23.35
N THR A 118 -14.63 2.77 23.03
CA THR A 118 -13.65 3.35 23.94
C THR A 118 -13.57 4.86 23.75
N ASP A 119 -12.97 5.55 24.72
CA ASP A 119 -12.73 6.99 24.64
C ASP A 119 -11.44 7.34 23.86
N TRP A 120 -10.74 6.33 23.36
CA TRP A 120 -9.55 6.52 22.54
C TRP A 120 -9.89 7.14 21.18
N LYS A 121 -9.04 8.06 20.70
CA LYS A 121 -9.01 8.45 19.29
C LYS A 121 -7.89 7.73 18.57
N CYS A 122 -8.13 7.42 17.30
CA CYS A 122 -7.24 6.60 16.49
C CYS A 122 -6.65 7.40 15.33
N ALA A 123 -5.32 7.47 15.25
CA ALA A 123 -4.61 7.83 14.03
C ALA A 123 -4.61 6.65 13.05
N VAL A 124 -4.51 6.93 11.76
CA VAL A 124 -4.60 5.89 10.72
C VAL A 124 -3.45 5.98 9.72
N VAL A 125 -2.80 4.85 9.44
CA VAL A 125 -1.72 4.77 8.44
C VAL A 125 -1.87 3.53 7.57
N TYR A 126 -2.11 3.70 6.27
CA TYR A 126 -2.07 2.61 5.30
C TYR A 126 -1.41 3.01 3.97
N GLY A 127 -1.04 2.02 3.17
CA GLY A 127 -0.19 2.22 1.98
C GLY A 127 -0.73 3.20 0.94
N ALA A 128 -2.04 3.22 0.71
CA ALA A 128 -2.68 4.11 -0.25
C ALA A 128 -2.81 5.58 0.22
N LEU A 129 -2.47 5.88 1.49
CA LEU A 129 -2.51 7.26 1.97
C LEU A 129 -1.37 8.09 1.36
N PRO A 130 -1.66 9.35 0.95
CA PRO A 130 -0.63 10.31 0.56
C PRO A 130 0.52 10.38 1.57
N PRO A 131 1.79 10.50 1.13
CA PRO A 131 2.94 10.68 2.01
C PRO A 131 2.75 11.78 3.05
N GLU A 132 2.20 12.93 2.68
CA GLU A 132 1.99 14.07 3.58
C GLU A 132 0.89 13.74 4.60
N THR A 133 -0.17 13.04 4.19
CA THR A 133 -1.22 12.54 5.11
C THR A 133 -0.63 11.53 6.10
N ARG A 134 0.20 10.59 5.62
CA ARG A 134 0.88 9.61 6.49
C ARG A 134 1.77 10.30 7.53
N LYS A 135 2.52 11.33 7.12
CA LYS A 135 3.34 12.16 8.02
C LYS A 135 2.47 12.90 9.05
N LYS A 136 1.37 13.54 8.63
CA LYS A 136 0.42 14.21 9.53
C LYS A 136 -0.17 13.23 10.55
N GLN A 137 -0.61 12.05 10.14
CA GLN A 137 -1.16 11.03 11.03
C GLN A 137 -0.11 10.48 12.02
N ALA A 138 1.14 10.32 11.57
CA ALA A 138 2.26 9.94 12.43
C ALA A 138 2.57 11.02 13.48
N LEU A 139 2.55 12.31 13.09
CA LEU A 139 2.73 13.43 14.00
C LEU A 139 1.63 13.47 15.05
N LEU A 140 0.36 13.30 14.65
CA LEU A 140 -0.76 13.20 15.59
C LEU A 140 -0.55 12.06 16.58
N PHE A 141 -0.17 10.87 16.12
CA PHE A 141 0.07 9.73 17.03
C PHE A 141 1.25 9.94 17.98
N ASN A 142 2.32 10.58 17.51
CA ASN A 142 3.53 10.77 18.31
C ASN A 142 3.41 11.92 19.33
N ASP A 143 2.56 12.91 19.05
CA ASP A 143 2.35 14.07 19.92
C ASP A 143 1.44 13.69 21.11
N PRO A 144 1.96 13.75 22.36
CA PRO A 144 1.17 13.46 23.55
C PRO A 144 -0.08 14.33 23.73
N SER A 145 -0.08 15.54 23.19
CA SER A 145 -1.13 16.54 23.38
C SER A 145 -2.25 16.49 22.33
N SER A 146 -2.05 15.71 21.24
CA SER A 146 -3.02 15.63 20.14
C SER A 146 -4.32 14.89 20.51
N GLY A 147 -4.25 14.04 21.55
CA GLY A 147 -5.29 13.11 21.95
C GLY A 147 -5.50 11.92 21.01
N TYR A 148 -4.58 11.66 20.07
CA TYR A 148 -4.58 10.49 19.18
C TYR A 148 -3.65 9.39 19.69
N ASP A 149 -4.04 8.73 20.79
CA ASP A 149 -3.15 7.80 21.51
C ASP A 149 -3.05 6.39 20.91
N ILE A 150 -3.93 6.04 19.96
CA ILE A 150 -3.96 4.72 19.31
C ILE A 150 -3.64 4.85 17.82
N LEU A 151 -2.81 3.97 17.30
CA LEU A 151 -2.53 3.86 15.86
C LEU A 151 -3.28 2.66 15.28
N ILE A 152 -3.91 2.83 14.12
CA ILE A 152 -4.42 1.71 13.32
C ILE A 152 -3.71 1.73 11.97
N ALA A 153 -3.02 0.63 11.66
CA ALA A 153 -2.09 0.62 10.56
C ALA A 153 -2.11 -0.66 9.72
N SER A 154 -1.64 -0.55 8.47
CA SER A 154 -1.25 -1.72 7.66
C SER A 154 0.26 -2.02 7.81
N ASP A 155 0.74 -3.04 7.11
CA ASP A 155 2.16 -3.33 6.94
C ASP A 155 2.99 -2.16 6.37
N ALA A 156 2.34 -1.14 5.79
CA ALA A 156 2.98 0.12 5.40
C ALA A 156 3.78 0.81 6.54
N ILE A 157 3.47 0.55 7.83
CA ILE A 157 4.29 1.09 8.93
C ILE A 157 5.62 0.36 9.08
N GLY A 158 5.86 -0.77 8.41
CA GLY A 158 7.11 -1.53 8.46
C GLY A 158 8.33 -0.71 8.03
N MET A 159 8.14 0.38 7.29
CA MET A 159 9.20 1.28 6.81
C MET A 159 8.72 2.75 6.70
N GLY A 160 9.66 3.69 6.58
CA GLY A 160 9.38 5.07 6.15
C GLY A 160 8.85 6.08 7.19
N LEU A 161 8.30 5.63 8.33
CA LEU A 161 7.85 6.52 9.42
C LEU A 161 8.56 6.24 10.74
N ASN A 162 8.81 7.30 11.52
CA ASN A 162 9.22 7.21 12.91
C ASN A 162 7.97 7.31 13.80
N LEU A 163 7.67 6.26 14.56
CA LEU A 163 6.44 6.12 15.34
C LEU A 163 6.78 5.70 16.77
N ASN A 164 6.16 6.36 17.75
CA ASN A 164 6.29 6.06 19.18
C ASN A 164 5.33 4.93 19.56
N ILE A 165 5.60 3.72 19.10
CA ILE A 165 4.75 2.55 19.37
C ILE A 165 5.30 1.80 20.60
N GLY A 166 4.47 1.59 21.62
CA GLY A 166 4.82 0.76 22.78
C GLY A 166 4.43 -0.71 22.59
N ARG A 167 3.33 -0.97 21.88
CA ARG A 167 2.84 -2.33 21.64
C ARG A 167 2.18 -2.48 20.28
N VAL A 168 2.60 -3.49 19.52
CA VAL A 168 1.98 -3.89 18.25
C VAL A 168 0.96 -5.01 18.50
N ILE A 169 -0.25 -4.84 17.97
CA ILE A 169 -1.37 -5.78 18.11
C ILE A 169 -1.83 -6.21 16.72
N PHE A 170 -1.58 -7.46 16.35
CA PHE A 170 -2.09 -8.02 15.10
C PHE A 170 -3.60 -8.29 15.23
N SER A 171 -4.40 -7.65 14.37
CA SER A 171 -5.86 -7.90 14.30
C SER A 171 -6.24 -9.14 13.49
N ALA A 172 -5.29 -9.67 12.73
CA ALA A 172 -5.32 -10.92 11.99
C ALA A 172 -3.87 -11.37 11.75
N VAL A 173 -3.66 -12.66 11.50
CA VAL A 173 -2.35 -13.26 11.13
C VAL A 173 -2.29 -13.73 9.68
N GLU A 174 -3.26 -13.31 8.88
CA GLU A 174 -3.38 -13.60 7.45
C GLU A 174 -3.58 -12.31 6.66
N LYS A 175 -3.09 -12.29 5.42
CA LYS A 175 -3.24 -11.18 4.47
C LYS A 175 -3.55 -11.69 3.07
N PHE A 176 -4.23 -10.85 2.29
CA PHE A 176 -4.35 -11.02 0.85
C PHE A 176 -3.10 -10.46 0.18
N ASP A 177 -2.45 -11.24 -0.67
CA ASP A 177 -1.22 -10.82 -1.37
C ASP A 177 -1.45 -10.39 -2.82
N GLY A 178 -2.71 -10.34 -3.26
CA GLY A 178 -3.09 -10.01 -4.63
C GLY A 178 -3.73 -11.18 -5.38
N GLU A 179 -3.51 -12.40 -4.90
CA GLU A 179 -4.03 -13.65 -5.48
C GLU A 179 -4.83 -14.46 -4.46
N ALA A 180 -4.25 -14.68 -3.27
CA ALA A 180 -4.87 -15.51 -2.24
C ALA A 180 -4.69 -14.93 -0.83
N PHE A 181 -5.51 -15.43 0.09
CA PHE A 181 -5.26 -15.23 1.52
C PHE A 181 -4.19 -16.22 1.97
N ARG A 182 -3.14 -15.71 2.61
CA ARG A 182 -2.04 -16.50 3.17
C ARG A 182 -1.66 -16.01 4.56
N SER A 183 -1.03 -16.88 5.35
CA SER A 183 -0.42 -16.49 6.61
C SER A 183 0.73 -15.51 6.41
N LEU A 184 0.99 -14.70 7.44
CA LEU A 184 2.14 -13.80 7.48
C LEU A 184 3.45 -14.59 7.54
N THR A 185 4.50 -14.05 6.90
CA THR A 185 5.84 -14.63 6.99
C THR A 185 6.54 -14.20 8.28
N THR A 186 7.58 -14.94 8.68
CA THR A 186 8.47 -14.56 9.80
C THR A 186 9.03 -13.15 9.61
N SER A 187 9.44 -12.79 8.38
CA SER A 187 9.98 -11.46 8.07
C SER A 187 8.92 -10.37 8.25
N GLU A 188 7.69 -10.57 7.75
CA GLU A 188 6.59 -9.62 7.91
C GLU A 188 6.26 -9.38 9.39
N VAL A 189 6.18 -10.45 10.20
CA VAL A 189 5.90 -10.33 11.64
C VAL A 189 7.03 -9.61 12.38
N LYS A 190 8.30 -9.96 12.10
CA LYS A 190 9.46 -9.31 12.74
C LYS A 190 9.61 -7.85 12.32
N GLN A 191 9.35 -7.51 11.06
CA GLN A 191 9.42 -6.14 10.56
C GLN A 191 8.35 -5.25 11.20
N ILE A 192 7.10 -5.72 11.25
CA ILE A 192 5.99 -4.96 11.83
C ILE A 192 6.12 -4.90 13.35
N GLY A 193 6.32 -6.04 14.02
CA GLY A 193 6.49 -6.13 15.47
C GLY A 193 7.71 -5.35 15.96
N GLY A 194 8.79 -5.33 15.17
CA GLY A 194 10.01 -4.59 15.45
C GLY A 194 9.84 -3.06 15.53
N ARG A 195 8.67 -2.52 15.16
CA ARG A 195 8.33 -1.11 15.34
C ARG A 195 7.95 -0.73 16.77
N ALA A 196 7.57 -1.68 17.62
CA ALA A 196 7.31 -1.41 19.04
C ALA A 196 8.62 -1.16 19.81
N GLY A 197 8.64 -0.22 20.74
CA GLY A 197 9.77 0.09 21.63
C GLY A 197 11.04 0.43 20.86
N ARG A 198 11.01 1.40 19.95
CA ARG A 198 12.22 1.83 19.23
C ARG A 198 13.09 2.69 20.16
N TYR A 199 14.41 2.60 19.98
CA TYR A 199 15.37 3.46 20.68
C TYR A 199 15.07 4.94 20.42
N GLY A 200 15.07 5.75 21.48
CA GLY A 200 14.76 7.18 21.44
C GLY A 200 13.27 7.51 21.36
N THR A 201 12.38 6.54 21.63
CA THR A 201 10.93 6.77 21.79
C THR A 201 10.53 6.76 23.27
N GLU A 202 9.29 7.16 23.57
CA GLU A 202 8.71 7.17 24.93
C GLU A 202 8.73 5.78 25.60
N PHE A 203 8.81 4.70 24.82
CA PHE A 203 8.74 3.33 25.31
C PHE A 203 10.12 2.66 25.28
N SER A 204 10.67 2.39 26.47
CA SER A 204 11.95 1.69 26.66
C SER A 204 11.92 0.22 26.23
N GLU A 205 10.73 -0.39 26.24
CA GLU A 205 10.48 -1.77 25.83
C GLU A 205 9.31 -1.86 24.84
N GLY A 206 9.41 -2.81 23.91
CA GLY A 206 8.38 -3.10 22.92
C GLY A 206 7.62 -4.38 23.25
N TYR A 207 6.31 -4.37 22.95
CA TYR A 207 5.46 -5.57 23.08
C TYR A 207 4.80 -5.95 21.76
N VAL A 208 4.63 -7.25 21.52
CA VAL A 208 3.90 -7.77 20.35
C VAL A 208 2.84 -8.77 20.80
N THR A 209 1.62 -8.63 20.29
CA THR A 209 0.51 -9.53 20.60
C THR A 209 -0.50 -9.60 19.46
N ALA A 210 -1.58 -10.36 19.64
CA ALA A 210 -2.73 -10.40 18.76
C ALA A 210 -4.03 -10.29 19.56
N MET A 211 -5.16 -10.19 18.86
CA MET A 211 -6.48 -10.14 19.47
C MET A 211 -6.81 -11.44 20.21
N ASP A 212 -6.61 -12.58 19.56
CA ASP A 212 -7.07 -13.88 20.03
C ASP A 212 -5.93 -14.81 20.45
N LYS A 213 -6.26 -15.80 21.30
CA LYS A 213 -5.27 -16.76 21.85
C LYS A 213 -4.61 -17.61 20.76
N ASN A 214 -5.35 -17.97 19.72
CA ASN A 214 -4.83 -18.78 18.62
C ASN A 214 -3.82 -18.00 17.78
N ASP A 215 -4.12 -16.74 17.49
CA ASP A 215 -3.20 -15.85 16.78
C ASP A 215 -1.92 -15.60 17.56
N VAL A 216 -2.00 -15.43 18.90
CA VAL A 216 -0.78 -15.33 19.74
C VAL A 216 0.06 -16.61 19.68
N LYS A 217 -0.57 -17.80 19.62
CA LYS A 217 0.17 -19.06 19.44
C LYS A 217 0.88 -19.09 18.07
N HIS A 218 0.19 -18.66 17.01
CA HIS A 218 0.76 -18.58 15.68
C HIS A 218 1.94 -17.60 15.61
N LEU A 219 1.76 -16.39 16.17
CA LEU A 219 2.84 -15.41 16.30
C LEU A 219 4.02 -15.97 17.09
N LYS A 220 3.78 -16.71 18.18
CA LYS A 220 4.85 -17.33 18.98
C LYS A 220 5.65 -18.38 18.20
N ALA A 221 5.00 -19.10 17.28
CA ALA A 221 5.70 -20.03 16.38
C ALA A 221 6.60 -19.25 15.41
N LEU A 222 6.05 -18.24 14.72
CA LEU A 222 6.82 -17.39 13.80
C LEU A 222 7.95 -16.63 14.50
N TRP A 223 7.75 -16.22 15.75
CA TRP A 223 8.73 -15.45 16.52
C TRP A 223 10.03 -16.23 16.79
N LYS A 224 9.90 -17.55 16.97
CA LYS A 224 11.04 -18.46 17.21
C LYS A 224 11.78 -18.86 15.93
N ASN A 225 11.15 -18.69 14.78
CA ASN A 225 11.74 -19.10 13.51
C ASN A 225 12.82 -18.10 13.09
N ASP A 226 13.88 -18.61 12.47
CA ASP A 226 14.85 -17.78 11.76
C ASP A 226 14.25 -17.23 10.47
N ILE A 227 14.82 -16.13 9.98
CA ILE A 227 14.42 -15.56 8.69
C ILE A 227 15.08 -16.41 7.61
N THR A 228 14.28 -16.91 6.68
CA THR A 228 14.79 -17.70 5.55
C THR A 228 15.71 -16.85 4.68
N PRO A 229 16.94 -17.31 4.38
CA PRO A 229 17.84 -16.60 3.47
C PRO A 229 17.22 -16.38 2.09
N ILE A 230 17.46 -15.21 1.52
CA ILE A 230 17.07 -14.86 0.15
C ILE A 230 18.08 -15.51 -0.79
N LYS A 231 17.58 -16.33 -1.72
CA LYS A 231 18.43 -17.12 -2.62
C LYS A 231 18.63 -16.51 -4.01
N LYS A 232 17.75 -15.57 -4.40
CA LYS A 232 17.76 -15.00 -5.74
C LYS A 232 17.48 -13.51 -5.72
N ALA A 233 18.11 -12.80 -6.64
CA ALA A 233 17.90 -11.38 -6.87
C ALA A 233 16.97 -11.12 -8.06
N CYS A 234 16.16 -10.06 -7.95
CA CYS A 234 15.24 -9.65 -8.99
C CYS A 234 15.99 -8.81 -10.03
N VAL A 235 15.80 -9.13 -11.31
CA VAL A 235 16.32 -8.34 -12.43
C VAL A 235 15.20 -7.91 -13.36
N GLN A 236 15.43 -6.79 -14.05
CA GLN A 236 14.55 -6.31 -15.11
C GLN A 236 15.39 -6.06 -16.37
N PRO A 237 14.82 -6.27 -17.57
CA PRO A 237 15.50 -5.89 -18.80
C PRO A 237 15.77 -4.38 -18.80
N PRO A 238 17.01 -3.93 -19.01
CA PRO A 238 17.30 -2.51 -19.08
C PRO A 238 16.76 -1.92 -20.41
N ASN A 239 16.34 -0.66 -20.39
CA ASN A 239 15.73 0.02 -21.55
C ASN A 239 16.61 -0.03 -22.82
N PHE A 240 17.93 0.00 -22.67
CA PHE A 240 18.83 -0.13 -23.82
C PHE A 240 18.69 -1.51 -24.48
N LEU A 241 18.57 -2.58 -23.70
CA LEU A 241 18.43 -3.94 -24.22
C LEU A 241 17.06 -4.14 -24.88
N ILE A 242 16.01 -3.56 -24.29
CA ILE A 242 14.66 -3.55 -24.88
C ILE A 242 14.71 -2.85 -26.24
N THR A 243 15.36 -1.69 -26.34
CA THR A 243 15.55 -0.94 -27.58
C THR A 243 16.43 -1.67 -28.60
N THR A 244 17.50 -2.34 -28.15
CA THR A 244 18.34 -3.14 -29.05
C THR A 244 17.54 -4.29 -29.66
N VAL A 245 16.77 -5.03 -28.85
CA VAL A 245 15.93 -6.13 -29.35
C VAL A 245 14.82 -5.60 -30.26
N SER A 246 14.23 -4.44 -29.97
CA SER A 246 13.22 -3.82 -30.84
C SER A 246 13.77 -3.51 -32.22
N ASN A 247 15.02 -3.04 -32.31
CA ASN A 247 15.68 -2.74 -33.57
C ASN A 247 15.97 -4.00 -34.41
N LEU A 248 16.23 -5.14 -33.77
CA LEU A 248 16.55 -6.41 -34.42
C LEU A 248 15.32 -7.22 -34.86
N ARG A 249 14.12 -6.89 -34.35
CA ARG A 249 12.88 -7.60 -34.70
C ARG A 249 12.07 -6.85 -35.75
N PRO A 250 11.36 -7.59 -36.64
CA PRO A 250 10.42 -7.00 -37.58
C PRO A 250 9.19 -6.43 -36.87
N ASP A 251 8.80 -7.03 -35.75
CA ASP A 251 7.71 -6.54 -34.91
C ASP A 251 8.20 -5.41 -33.99
N LYS A 252 7.58 -4.23 -34.11
CA LYS A 252 7.93 -3.02 -33.36
C LYS A 252 7.04 -2.78 -32.14
N SER A 253 6.11 -3.69 -31.83
CA SER A 253 5.26 -3.56 -30.64
C SER A 253 6.08 -3.76 -29.36
N LEU A 254 6.02 -2.78 -28.45
CA LEU A 254 6.64 -2.87 -27.14
C LEU A 254 6.07 -4.04 -26.33
N SER A 255 4.75 -4.28 -26.38
CA SER A 255 4.12 -5.37 -25.62
C SER A 255 4.71 -6.73 -26.01
N LYS A 256 4.87 -6.98 -27.31
CA LYS A 256 5.44 -8.22 -27.84
C LYS A 256 6.93 -8.36 -27.55
N ILE A 257 7.66 -7.25 -27.49
CA ILE A 257 9.07 -7.26 -27.08
C ILE A 257 9.19 -7.60 -25.59
N LEU A 258 8.35 -7.01 -24.75
CA LEU A 258 8.31 -7.34 -23.31
C LEU A 258 7.88 -8.80 -23.08
N GLN A 259 6.91 -9.29 -23.86
CA GLN A 259 6.49 -10.69 -23.85
C GLN A 259 7.66 -11.61 -24.28
N PHE A 260 8.43 -11.22 -25.30
CA PHE A 260 9.64 -11.95 -25.69
C PHE A 260 10.65 -12.05 -24.55
N PHE A 261 10.90 -10.97 -23.78
CA PHE A 261 11.75 -11.06 -22.60
C PHE A 261 11.16 -11.98 -21.53
N LYS A 262 9.84 -11.92 -21.30
CA LYS A 262 9.15 -12.78 -20.34
C LYS A 262 9.33 -14.26 -20.68
N ASP A 263 9.25 -14.62 -21.97
CA ASP A 263 9.24 -16.00 -22.44
C ASP A 263 10.63 -16.59 -22.69
N HIS A 264 11.62 -15.74 -23.02
CA HIS A 264 12.91 -16.22 -23.56
C HIS A 264 14.14 -15.78 -22.76
N VAL A 265 14.01 -14.96 -21.71
CA VAL A 265 15.18 -14.58 -20.92
C VAL A 265 15.77 -15.81 -20.21
N VAL A 266 17.07 -16.00 -20.35
CA VAL A 266 17.83 -17.01 -19.61
C VAL A 266 18.63 -16.28 -18.53
N LEU A 267 18.42 -16.68 -17.28
CA LEU A 267 19.07 -16.12 -16.11
C LEU A 267 19.85 -17.21 -15.37
N SER A 268 20.98 -16.86 -14.76
CA SER A 268 21.66 -17.79 -13.86
C SER A 268 20.84 -18.03 -12.60
N GLU A 269 21.19 -19.09 -11.85
CA GLU A 269 20.38 -19.56 -10.71
C GLU A 269 20.14 -18.51 -9.63
N SER A 270 21.07 -17.57 -9.48
CA SER A 270 21.03 -16.45 -8.51
C SER A 270 20.05 -15.33 -8.88
N TYR A 271 19.37 -15.40 -10.04
CA TYR A 271 18.47 -14.34 -10.48
C TYR A 271 17.08 -14.88 -10.88
N PHE A 272 16.10 -13.98 -10.86
CA PHE A 272 14.79 -14.19 -11.47
C PHE A 272 14.29 -12.88 -12.08
N LEU A 273 13.43 -13.00 -13.10
CA LEU A 273 12.86 -11.87 -13.79
C LEU A 273 11.76 -11.22 -12.93
N THR A 274 11.72 -9.88 -12.92
CA THR A 274 10.61 -9.12 -12.32
C THR A 274 9.26 -9.52 -12.93
N GLU A 275 8.17 -9.23 -12.21
CA GLU A 275 6.81 -9.29 -12.74
C GLU A 275 6.70 -8.40 -14.00
N MET A 276 6.21 -8.97 -15.11
CA MET A 276 6.17 -8.35 -16.44
C MET A 276 4.74 -8.12 -16.98
N ASP A 277 3.72 -8.83 -16.49
CA ASP A 277 2.33 -8.74 -16.93
C ASP A 277 1.76 -7.34 -16.81
N SER A 278 2.01 -6.65 -15.69
CA SER A 278 1.55 -5.26 -15.54
C SER A 278 2.16 -4.35 -16.61
N ARG A 279 3.43 -4.57 -16.95
CA ARG A 279 4.19 -3.79 -17.93
C ARG A 279 3.71 -4.08 -19.35
N ILE A 280 3.50 -5.35 -19.66
CA ILE A 280 2.94 -5.82 -20.93
C ILE A 280 1.54 -5.24 -21.11
N HIS A 281 0.68 -5.32 -20.10
CA HIS A 281 -0.69 -4.79 -20.18
C HIS A 281 -0.73 -3.27 -20.40
N ILE A 282 0.17 -2.51 -19.76
CA ILE A 282 0.32 -1.08 -20.05
C ILE A 282 0.72 -0.88 -21.51
N ALA A 283 1.75 -1.58 -21.99
CA ALA A 283 2.21 -1.47 -23.37
C ALA A 283 1.10 -1.83 -24.39
N GLU A 284 0.37 -2.93 -24.19
CA GLU A 284 -0.79 -3.32 -25.00
C GLU A 284 -1.84 -2.22 -25.07
N SER A 285 -2.17 -1.62 -23.92
CA SER A 285 -3.19 -0.57 -23.84
C SER A 285 -2.81 0.73 -24.56
N LEU A 286 -1.52 0.90 -24.86
CA LEU A 286 -0.98 2.09 -25.53
C LEU A 286 -0.73 1.87 -27.02
N GLU A 287 -0.87 0.64 -27.54
CA GLU A 287 -0.66 0.35 -28.98
C GLU A 287 -1.65 1.10 -29.88
N GLU A 288 -2.84 1.40 -29.37
CA GLU A 288 -3.88 2.15 -30.08
C GLU A 288 -3.62 3.67 -30.10
N VAL A 289 -2.60 4.16 -29.38
CA VAL A 289 -2.29 5.59 -29.33
C VAL A 289 -1.42 5.95 -30.55
N PRO A 290 -1.96 6.73 -31.53
CA PRO A 290 -1.20 7.08 -32.71
C PRO A 290 -0.01 7.98 -32.37
N ASP A 291 1.10 7.79 -33.08
CA ASP A 291 2.29 8.64 -33.01
C ASP A 291 2.98 8.74 -31.63
N LEU A 292 2.67 7.83 -30.70
CA LEU A 292 3.33 7.77 -29.39
C LEU A 292 4.78 7.31 -29.55
N SER A 293 5.72 8.16 -29.13
CA SER A 293 7.14 7.88 -29.29
C SER A 293 7.59 6.63 -28.51
N TRP A 294 8.61 5.93 -29.02
CA TRP A 294 9.19 4.77 -28.33
C TRP A 294 9.67 5.12 -26.91
N SER A 295 10.24 6.33 -26.73
CA SER A 295 10.69 6.79 -25.42
C SER A 295 9.52 6.97 -24.45
N ASP A 296 8.42 7.57 -24.90
CA ASP A 296 7.23 7.76 -24.06
C ASP A 296 6.63 6.41 -23.66
N GLN A 297 6.52 5.46 -24.60
CA GLN A 297 6.05 4.11 -24.29
C GLN A 297 6.86 3.45 -23.16
N LEU A 298 8.20 3.58 -23.19
CA LEU A 298 9.06 3.08 -22.11
C LEU A 298 8.83 3.81 -20.77
N TYR A 299 8.58 5.12 -20.79
CA TYR A 299 8.24 5.87 -19.58
C TYR A 299 6.89 5.45 -19.00
N PHE A 300 5.84 5.34 -19.81
CA PHE A 300 4.54 4.88 -19.36
C PHE A 300 4.59 3.46 -18.78
N GLN A 301 5.33 2.55 -19.41
CA GLN A 301 5.55 1.21 -18.88
C GLN A 301 6.19 1.23 -17.49
N ALA A 302 7.17 2.12 -17.27
CA ALA A 302 7.89 2.25 -16.01
C ALA A 302 7.12 3.07 -14.95
N ALA A 303 6.07 3.78 -15.34
CA ALA A 303 5.25 4.58 -14.44
C ALA A 303 4.50 3.69 -13.43
N PRO A 304 4.22 4.18 -12.21
CA PRO A 304 3.54 3.41 -11.16
C PRO A 304 2.01 3.32 -11.39
N ILE A 305 1.61 2.75 -12.53
CA ILE A 305 0.21 2.60 -12.96
C ILE A 305 -0.37 1.31 -12.39
N PHE A 306 -1.53 1.42 -11.72
CA PHE A 306 -2.23 0.26 -11.18
C PHE A 306 -3.21 -0.31 -12.21
N THR A 307 -2.78 -1.34 -12.93
CA THR A 307 -3.47 -1.93 -14.10
C THR A 307 -4.86 -2.51 -13.81
N ARG A 308 -5.14 -2.89 -12.55
CA ARG A 308 -6.44 -3.45 -12.15
C ARG A 308 -7.54 -2.39 -11.98
N ASP A 309 -7.22 -1.10 -11.98
CA ASP A 309 -8.21 -0.01 -11.91
C ASP A 309 -8.46 0.59 -13.31
N PRO A 310 -9.65 0.37 -13.91
CA PRO A 310 -9.95 0.86 -15.26
C PRO A 310 -9.88 2.38 -15.40
N GLU A 311 -10.19 3.14 -14.34
CA GLU A 311 -10.11 4.61 -14.38
C GLU A 311 -8.65 5.07 -14.43
N VAL A 312 -7.75 4.34 -13.75
CA VAL A 312 -6.31 4.62 -13.79
C VAL A 312 -5.72 4.31 -15.15
N MET A 313 -6.15 3.20 -15.77
CA MET A 313 -5.74 2.85 -17.14
C MET A 313 -6.27 3.84 -18.18
N GLU A 314 -7.52 4.31 -18.05
CA GLU A 314 -8.05 5.32 -18.97
C GLU A 314 -7.34 6.66 -18.83
N ALA A 315 -7.01 7.08 -17.60
CA ALA A 315 -6.21 8.27 -17.39
C ALA A 315 -4.82 8.16 -18.02
N ALA A 316 -4.14 7.00 -17.89
CA ALA A 316 -2.86 6.75 -18.53
C ALA A 316 -2.97 6.84 -20.07
N ARG A 317 -4.00 6.24 -20.68
CA ARG A 317 -4.28 6.37 -22.12
C ARG A 317 -4.55 7.81 -22.52
N HIS A 318 -5.32 8.54 -21.71
CA HIS A 318 -5.59 9.96 -21.95
C HIS A 318 -4.29 10.78 -21.99
N PHE A 319 -3.41 10.60 -21.00
CA PHE A 319 -2.11 11.28 -20.97
C PHE A 319 -1.25 10.90 -22.18
N ALA A 320 -1.18 9.61 -22.53
CA ALA A 320 -0.43 9.15 -23.69
C ALA A 320 -0.93 9.77 -25.01
N ARG A 321 -2.24 9.92 -25.20
CA ARG A 321 -2.83 10.58 -26.38
C ARG A 321 -2.49 12.08 -26.50
N GLY A 322 -2.09 12.71 -25.41
CA GLY A 322 -1.64 14.10 -25.40
C GLY A 322 -0.14 14.28 -25.71
N CYS A 323 0.68 13.26 -25.44
CA CYS A 323 2.14 13.34 -25.65
C CYS A 323 2.53 13.69 -27.10
N PRO A 324 2.01 13.04 -28.16
CA PRO A 324 2.35 13.39 -29.54
C PRO A 324 1.96 14.83 -29.94
N LYS A 325 1.02 15.43 -29.20
CA LYS A 325 0.53 16.79 -29.43
C LYS A 325 1.32 17.84 -28.64
N ASN A 326 2.29 17.42 -27.83
CA ASN A 326 2.98 18.24 -26.84
C ASN A 326 2.01 18.99 -25.91
N LEU A 327 0.87 18.36 -25.60
CA LEU A 327 -0.18 18.95 -24.78
C LEU A 327 -0.92 17.87 -24.00
N VAL A 328 -0.53 17.70 -22.74
CA VAL A 328 -1.16 16.80 -21.78
C VAL A 328 -1.77 17.62 -20.65
N GLU A 329 -3.07 17.87 -20.75
CA GLU A 329 -3.84 18.58 -19.73
C GLU A 329 -4.44 17.61 -18.69
N LEU A 330 -4.72 18.11 -17.49
CA LEU A 330 -5.52 17.38 -16.52
C LEU A 330 -7.00 17.35 -16.97
N PRO A 331 -7.65 16.18 -17.01
CA PRO A 331 -9.08 16.11 -17.32
C PRO A 331 -9.92 16.98 -16.39
N ARG A 332 -10.88 17.72 -16.96
CA ARG A 332 -11.79 18.60 -16.20
C ARG A 332 -12.50 17.90 -15.04
N GLU A 333 -12.79 16.61 -15.21
CA GLU A 333 -13.40 15.77 -14.18
C GLU A 333 -12.49 15.63 -12.95
N MET A 334 -11.18 15.45 -13.15
CA MET A 334 -10.18 15.38 -12.07
C MET A 334 -10.14 16.69 -11.29
N ILE A 335 -10.09 17.82 -12.01
CA ILE A 335 -10.11 19.18 -11.41
C ILE A 335 -11.40 19.39 -10.60
N SER A 336 -12.56 18.99 -11.13
CA SER A 336 -13.84 19.12 -10.44
C SER A 336 -13.92 18.27 -9.17
N CYS A 337 -13.28 17.11 -9.15
CA CYS A 337 -13.28 16.21 -8.02
C CYS A 337 -12.42 16.75 -6.86
N ALA A 338 -11.30 17.41 -7.14
CA ALA A 338 -10.45 18.04 -6.13
C ALA A 338 -11.13 19.23 -5.41
N LYS A 339 -12.13 19.85 -6.02
CA LYS A 339 -12.90 20.97 -5.44
C LYS A 339 -13.98 20.52 -4.44
N LYS A 340 -14.19 19.21 -4.28
CA LYS A 340 -15.16 18.68 -3.32
C LYS A 340 -14.58 18.76 -1.89
N GLY A 341 -15.44 19.00 -0.90
CA GLY A 341 -15.03 19.08 0.51
C GLY A 341 -14.57 17.72 1.09
N PRO A 342 -14.26 17.67 2.40
CA PRO A 342 -13.71 16.48 3.04
C PRO A 342 -14.59 15.23 2.85
N PRO A 343 -14.00 14.03 2.73
CA PRO A 343 -14.75 12.82 2.46
C PRO A 343 -15.65 12.46 3.65
N ARG A 344 -16.93 12.16 3.36
CA ARG A 344 -17.96 11.92 4.39
C ARG A 344 -18.16 10.44 4.68
N ASN A 345 -17.69 9.59 3.78
CA ASN A 345 -17.83 8.14 3.83
C ASN A 345 -16.59 7.46 3.20
N ASP A 346 -16.59 6.13 3.19
CA ASP A 346 -15.46 5.33 2.71
C ASP A 346 -15.25 5.45 1.18
N GLU A 347 -16.33 5.66 0.44
CA GLU A 347 -16.34 5.81 -1.02
C GLU A 347 -15.79 7.18 -1.44
N ASP A 348 -16.18 8.25 -0.77
CA ASP A 348 -15.62 9.58 -1.00
C ASP A 348 -14.10 9.58 -0.76
N LEU A 349 -13.67 8.90 0.31
CA LEU A 349 -12.26 8.78 0.67
C LEU A 349 -11.51 7.98 -0.41
N LEU A 350 -12.09 6.89 -0.93
CA LEU A 350 -11.51 6.11 -2.02
C LEU A 350 -11.34 6.94 -3.30
N LYS A 351 -12.32 7.79 -3.63
CA LYS A 351 -12.25 8.69 -4.79
C LYS A 351 -11.10 9.69 -4.66
N LEU A 352 -10.90 10.28 -3.49
CA LEU A 352 -9.78 11.19 -3.23
C LEU A 352 -8.42 10.48 -3.27
N GLU A 353 -8.31 9.27 -2.71
CA GLU A 353 -7.10 8.45 -2.81
C GLU A 353 -6.75 8.11 -4.26
N ARG A 354 -7.74 7.71 -5.06
CA ARG A 354 -7.55 7.45 -6.49
C ARG A 354 -7.10 8.71 -7.23
N LEU A 355 -7.76 9.84 -6.99
CA LEU A 355 -7.39 11.11 -7.61
C LEU A 355 -5.96 11.50 -7.28
N TYR A 356 -5.55 11.37 -6.01
CA TYR A 356 -4.15 11.61 -5.61
C TYR A 356 -3.20 10.70 -6.40
N LYS A 357 -3.53 9.41 -6.57
CA LYS A 357 -2.70 8.48 -7.33
C LYS A 357 -2.56 8.85 -8.81
N LEU A 358 -3.63 9.35 -9.41
CA LEU A 358 -3.63 9.84 -10.79
C LEU A 358 -2.71 11.06 -10.94
N LEU A 359 -2.76 11.99 -9.98
CA LEU A 359 -1.87 13.15 -9.96
C LEU A 359 -0.40 12.75 -9.74
N GLU A 360 -0.12 11.74 -8.91
CA GLU A 360 1.24 11.19 -8.78
C GLU A 360 1.76 10.65 -10.13
N ILE A 361 0.92 9.95 -10.90
CA ILE A 361 1.28 9.44 -12.23
C ILE A 361 1.55 10.61 -13.18
N TYR A 362 0.69 11.63 -13.18
CA TYR A 362 0.84 12.84 -13.99
C TYR A 362 2.18 13.55 -13.70
N VAL A 363 2.47 13.83 -12.42
CA VAL A 363 3.72 14.49 -12.00
C VAL A 363 4.95 13.60 -12.25
N TRP A 364 4.82 12.28 -12.10
CA TRP A 364 5.92 11.37 -12.42
C TRP A 364 6.25 11.39 -13.91
N LEU A 365 5.24 11.37 -14.78
CA LEU A 365 5.43 11.42 -16.23
C LEU A 365 5.98 12.78 -16.67
N SER A 366 5.53 13.89 -16.08
CA SER A 366 6.06 15.22 -16.41
C SER A 366 7.55 15.34 -16.12
N GLN A 367 8.05 14.69 -15.04
CA GLN A 367 9.48 14.65 -14.72
C GLN A 367 10.32 13.82 -15.71
N LYS A 368 9.71 12.96 -16.52
CA LYS A 368 10.40 12.08 -17.47
C LYS A 368 10.28 12.55 -18.92
N ILE A 369 9.10 13.03 -19.29
CA ILE A 369 8.76 13.45 -20.65
C ILE A 369 9.02 14.95 -20.82
N GLY A 370 8.76 15.76 -19.80
CA GLY A 370 8.93 17.22 -19.82
C GLY A 370 7.73 17.96 -19.27
N GLU A 371 7.96 19.05 -18.53
CA GLU A 371 6.89 19.95 -18.04
C GLU A 371 6.31 20.83 -19.17
N GLU A 372 7.03 20.96 -20.29
CA GLU A 372 6.56 21.61 -21.52
C GLU A 372 5.45 20.81 -22.25
N VAL A 373 5.41 19.49 -22.05
CA VAL A 373 4.37 18.60 -22.59
C VAL A 373 3.21 18.48 -21.59
N PHE A 374 3.52 18.41 -20.29
CA PHE A 374 2.55 18.28 -19.21
C PHE A 374 2.25 19.64 -18.58
N VAL A 375 1.30 20.38 -19.17
CA VAL A 375 1.14 21.83 -18.90
C VAL A 375 0.55 22.19 -17.53
N ASP A 376 -0.05 21.24 -16.80
CA ASP A 376 -0.76 21.48 -15.54
C ASP A 376 0.02 20.99 -14.29
N VAL A 377 1.36 20.93 -14.33
CA VAL A 377 2.15 20.37 -13.19
C VAL A 377 1.95 21.15 -11.90
N GLU A 378 1.96 22.48 -11.94
CA GLU A 378 1.75 23.33 -10.76
C GLU A 378 0.36 23.10 -10.17
N LEU A 379 -0.68 23.10 -11.03
CA LEU A 379 -2.05 22.78 -10.64
C LEU A 379 -2.14 21.38 -10.02
N ALA A 380 -1.46 20.38 -10.59
CA ALA A 380 -1.42 19.02 -10.06
C ALA A 380 -0.84 18.99 -8.65
N ARG A 381 0.27 19.69 -8.40
CA ARG A 381 0.92 19.78 -7.08
C ARG A 381 0.00 20.47 -6.06
N ASP A 382 -0.63 21.57 -6.42
CA ASP A 382 -1.60 22.27 -5.56
C ASP A 382 -2.80 21.36 -5.21
N MET A 383 -3.31 20.63 -6.22
CA MET A 383 -4.38 19.66 -6.01
C MET A 383 -3.94 18.53 -5.07
N MET A 384 -2.72 18.02 -5.20
CA MET A 384 -2.17 16.98 -4.31
C MET A 384 -2.12 17.45 -2.85
N GLU A 385 -1.66 18.68 -2.60
CA GLU A 385 -1.62 19.26 -1.25
C GLU A 385 -3.03 19.41 -0.66
N ASN A 386 -3.96 19.98 -1.44
CA ASN A 386 -5.35 20.14 -1.03
C ASN A 386 -6.03 18.78 -0.75
N ILE A 387 -5.86 17.78 -1.62
CA ILE A 387 -6.43 16.44 -1.42
C ILE A 387 -5.88 15.80 -0.15
N SER A 388 -4.58 15.96 0.12
CA SER A 388 -3.96 15.42 1.34
C SER A 388 -4.55 16.06 2.61
N GLU A 389 -4.87 17.36 2.56
CA GLU A 389 -5.57 18.05 3.64
C GLU A 389 -7.03 17.57 3.78
N LEU A 390 -7.77 17.44 2.68
CA LEU A 390 -9.14 16.92 2.68
C LEU A 390 -9.21 15.49 3.24
N ILE A 391 -8.30 14.61 2.86
CA ILE A 391 -8.19 13.24 3.39
C ILE A 391 -7.93 13.29 4.90
N SER A 392 -6.99 14.13 5.35
CA SER A 392 -6.66 14.27 6.77
C SER A 392 -7.88 14.72 7.60
N GLN A 393 -8.63 15.71 7.11
CA GLN A 393 -9.88 16.16 7.73
C GLN A 393 -10.95 15.06 7.72
N GLY A 394 -11.09 14.34 6.61
CA GLY A 394 -12.00 13.21 6.46
C GLY A 394 -11.75 12.10 7.47
N LEU A 395 -10.48 11.70 7.66
CA LEU A 395 -10.09 10.69 8.65
C LEU A 395 -10.49 11.11 10.08
N ALA A 396 -10.43 12.41 10.40
CA ALA A 396 -10.91 12.92 11.69
C ALA A 396 -12.45 12.91 11.82
N LEU A 397 -13.19 13.05 10.71
CA LEU A 397 -14.66 13.16 10.69
C LEU A 397 -15.40 11.83 10.54
N LEU A 398 -14.77 10.81 9.93
CA LEU A 398 -15.38 9.49 9.67
C LEU A 398 -15.87 8.78 10.95
N SER A 399 -15.42 9.21 12.12
CA SER A 399 -15.87 8.75 13.42
C SER A 399 -17.09 9.52 13.96
N LYS A 400 -17.11 10.85 13.80
CA LYS A 400 -18.17 11.75 14.28
C LYS A 400 -19.49 11.58 13.52
N SER A 401 -19.42 11.42 12.20
CA SER A 401 -20.58 11.16 11.31
C SER A 401 -21.40 9.94 11.76
N THR A 402 -20.72 8.93 12.30
CA THR A 402 -21.34 7.66 12.71
C THR A 402 -22.03 7.79 14.08
N LYS A 403 -21.44 8.49 15.07
CA LYS A 403 -22.12 8.77 16.36
C LYS A 403 -23.44 9.53 16.14
N ALA A 404 -23.47 10.48 15.20
CA ALA A 404 -24.69 11.22 14.84
C ALA A 404 -25.73 10.33 14.13
N ARG A 405 -25.32 9.52 13.13
CA ARG A 405 -26.21 8.57 12.43
C ARG A 405 -26.77 7.47 13.35
N MET A 406 -25.96 6.97 14.28
CA MET A 406 -26.38 5.95 15.26
C MET A 406 -27.36 6.51 16.28
N LYS A 407 -27.09 7.70 16.85
CA LYS A 407 -28.07 8.39 17.71
C LYS A 407 -29.39 8.64 16.98
N ALA A 408 -29.35 9.00 15.70
CA ALA A 408 -30.55 9.13 14.87
C ALA A 408 -31.27 7.78 14.64
N GLY A 409 -30.52 6.70 14.42
CA GLY A 409 -31.04 5.34 14.28
C GLY A 409 -31.67 4.78 15.56
N GLU A 410 -31.03 4.98 16.71
CA GLU A 410 -31.57 4.63 18.03
C GLU A 410 -32.84 5.43 18.35
N LYS A 411 -32.84 6.74 18.06
CA LYS A 411 -34.03 7.59 18.23
C LYS A 411 -35.18 7.13 17.33
N ARG A 412 -34.87 6.65 16.11
CA ARG A 412 -35.85 6.06 15.18
C ARG A 412 -36.38 4.70 15.66
N ARG A 413 -35.50 3.83 16.19
CA ARG A 413 -35.88 2.54 16.81
C ARG A 413 -36.75 2.72 18.06
N LYS A 414 -36.37 3.64 18.97
CA LYS A 414 -37.17 3.99 20.15
C LYS A 414 -38.55 4.53 19.76
N ARG A 415 -38.63 5.38 18.74
CA ARG A 415 -39.92 5.87 18.19
C ARG A 415 -40.78 4.75 17.59
N GLN A 416 -40.17 3.77 16.91
CA GLN A 416 -40.90 2.62 16.36
C GLN A 416 -41.41 1.67 17.46
N GLN A 417 -40.60 1.41 18.50
CA GLN A 417 -41.01 0.61 19.66
C GLN A 417 -42.12 1.29 20.47
N GLN A 418 -42.05 2.61 20.68
CA GLN A 418 -43.13 3.38 21.33
C GLN A 418 -44.42 3.36 20.52
N LYS A 419 -44.35 3.46 19.19
CA LYS A 419 -45.54 3.32 18.32
C LYS A 419 -46.14 1.91 18.40
N GLN A 420 -45.33 0.86 18.44
CA GLN A 420 -45.84 -0.51 18.60
C GLN A 420 -46.49 -0.75 19.97
N GLN A 421 -45.92 -0.19 21.05
CA GLN A 421 -46.50 -0.28 22.39
C GLN A 421 -47.81 0.52 22.52
N GLN A 422 -47.92 1.70 21.89
CA GLN A 422 -49.18 2.47 21.84
C GLN A 422 -50.27 1.76 21.03
N ILE A 423 -49.91 1.03 19.97
CA ILE A 423 -50.87 0.22 19.20
C ILE A 423 -51.38 -0.97 20.03
N HIS A 424 -50.53 -1.61 20.85
CA HIS A 424 -50.95 -2.65 21.77
C HIS A 424 -51.87 -2.12 22.89
N GLN A 425 -51.52 -0.98 23.52
CA GLN A 425 -52.36 -0.37 24.57
C GLN A 425 -53.72 0.15 24.06
N ASN A 426 -53.81 0.61 22.81
CA ASN A 426 -55.08 1.02 22.20
C ASN A 426 -55.88 -0.17 21.61
N GLY A 427 -55.27 -1.35 21.46
CA GLY A 427 -55.93 -2.57 20.99
C GLY A 427 -56.77 -3.27 22.06
N ASP A 428 -56.36 -3.18 23.32
CA ASP A 428 -57.08 -3.79 24.46
C ASP A 428 -58.32 -2.99 24.93
N GLY A 429 -58.54 -1.79 24.38
CA GLY A 429 -59.69 -0.93 24.69
C GLY A 429 -60.95 -1.16 23.83
N LYS A 430 -60.91 -2.04 22.83
CA LYS A 430 -62.05 -2.30 21.92
C LYS A 430 -62.32 -3.80 21.73
N ALA A 431 -62.46 -4.53 22.83
CA ALA A 431 -62.95 -5.91 22.82
C ALA A 431 -63.97 -6.18 23.92
N LYS A 432 -65.02 -5.34 24.03
CA LYS A 432 -66.27 -5.73 24.68
C LYS A 432 -67.46 -5.18 23.89
N GLY A 433 -68.16 -6.07 23.20
CA GLY A 433 -69.48 -5.82 22.66
C GLY A 433 -69.60 -5.98 21.15
N ASN A 434 -69.71 -7.23 20.66
CA ASN A 434 -70.93 -7.57 19.94
C ASN A 434 -71.16 -9.08 19.89
N LYS A 435 -72.37 -9.47 20.31
CA LYS A 435 -72.88 -10.84 20.34
C LYS A 435 -73.19 -11.30 18.91
N TYR A 436 -72.83 -12.56 18.67
CA TYR A 436 -73.44 -13.51 17.74
C TYR A 436 -74.77 -13.10 17.10
N THR A 437 -74.82 -13.10 15.77
CA THR A 437 -75.88 -13.82 15.03
C THR A 437 -75.27 -14.51 13.81
N ASN A 438 -75.47 -15.82 13.78
CA ASN A 438 -75.02 -16.74 12.75
C ASN A 438 -76.12 -16.79 11.68
N LYS A 439 -75.80 -16.53 10.40
CA LYS A 439 -76.68 -16.89 9.28
C LYS A 439 -75.86 -17.46 8.12
N GLN A 440 -76.19 -18.70 7.82
CA GLN A 440 -75.66 -19.58 6.80
C GLN A 440 -75.71 -19.01 5.37
N ARG A 441 -74.77 -19.52 4.55
CA ARG A 441 -74.75 -19.77 3.09
C ARG A 441 -73.43 -19.23 2.57
N GLY A 442 -72.51 -20.01 2.03
CA GLY A 442 -72.65 -21.16 1.16
C GLY A 442 -71.62 -20.97 0.05
N SER A 443 -70.70 -21.91 -0.05
CA SER A 443 -69.78 -22.19 -1.17
C SER A 443 -69.99 -21.40 -2.48
N LYS A 444 -68.91 -20.78 -2.99
CA LYS A 444 -68.37 -21.15 -4.31
C LYS A 444 -66.99 -20.54 -4.59
N ASN A 445 -66.08 -21.46 -4.89
CA ASN A 445 -64.83 -21.29 -5.62
C ASN A 445 -64.96 -20.31 -6.80
N ARG A 446 -63.91 -19.50 -7.03
CA ARG A 446 -63.23 -19.47 -8.34
C ARG A 446 -61.87 -18.79 -8.25
N PHE A 447 -60.84 -19.61 -8.45
CA PHE A 447 -59.56 -19.21 -9.03
C PHE A 447 -59.73 -18.47 -10.35
N ARG A 448 -58.88 -17.46 -10.58
CA ARG A 448 -58.26 -17.06 -11.87
C ARG A 448 -57.60 -15.69 -11.65
N LYS A 449 -56.45 -15.37 -12.23
CA LYS A 449 -55.36 -16.14 -12.81
C LYS A 449 -54.17 -15.17 -12.80
#